data_AF-W7M5R5-F1
#
_entry.id   AF-W7M5R5-F1
#
_cell.length_a   1.000
_cell.length_b   1.000
_cell.length_c   1.000
_cell.angle_alpha   90.00
_cell.angle_beta   90.00
_cell.angle_gamma   90.00
#
_symmetry.space_group_name_H-M   'P 1'
#
loop_
_entity.id
_entity.type
_entity.pdbx_description
1 polymer ?
#
loop_
_entity_poly.entity_id
_entity_poly.type
_entity_poly.pdbx_seq_one_letter_code
_entity_poly.pdbx_strand_id
1 'polypeptide(L)'
;MVGTEERARFSRTQLSKDIELALHNLLTKKRDTFSPPHSSPAQRYYASFSRPPNCSWDDDSDTYADEEYGRKPRCPILGKTMKFKICQRDHPDGEACADRVCFIPNASARKYMLDFMTNGPRQSQSLNRLRPMAYRLVRSSDSDIPSKNIKAFSRIVLDIFSDLYYADDQTWDPEVHGVLDWKHRPVEKCVDDIMFEIHGVKWKRDMQEYL
;
A
#
# COMPACT_ATOMS: atom_id res chain seq x y z
N MET A 1 -23.52 0.78 -0.64
CA MET A 1 -22.22 1.28 -0.16
C MET A 1 -22.17 1.13 1.36
N VAL A 2 -21.01 0.79 1.91
CA VAL A 2 -20.78 0.79 3.37
C VAL A 2 -20.73 2.24 3.86
N GLY A 3 -21.40 2.53 4.99
CA GLY A 3 -21.46 3.88 5.54
C GLY A 3 -20.16 4.31 6.23
N THR A 4 -19.93 5.62 6.36
CA THR A 4 -18.76 6.18 7.07
C THR A 4 -18.66 5.70 8.52
N GLU A 5 -19.80 5.50 9.19
CA GLU A 5 -19.85 4.96 10.56
C GLU A 5 -19.35 3.51 10.64
N GLU A 6 -19.67 2.67 9.65
CA GLU A 6 -19.20 1.29 9.59
C GLU A 6 -17.68 1.23 9.35
N ARG A 7 -17.14 2.11 8.49
CA ARG A 7 -15.69 2.26 8.30
C ARG A 7 -15.00 2.77 9.56
N ALA A 8 -15.57 3.75 10.26
CA ALA A 8 -15.02 4.26 11.52
C ALA A 8 -15.02 3.20 12.64
N ARG A 9 -16.01 2.29 12.65
CA ARG A 9 -15.98 1.14 13.56
C ARG A 9 -14.93 0.11 13.14
N PHE A 10 -14.83 -0.17 11.84
CA PHE A 10 -13.85 -1.11 11.31
C PHE A 10 -12.41 -0.66 11.57
N SER A 11 -12.09 0.63 11.40
CA SER A 11 -10.75 1.19 11.60
C SER A 11 -10.22 1.01 13.03
N ARG A 12 -11.11 0.80 14.00
CA ARG A 12 -10.76 0.54 15.41
C ARG A 12 -10.51 -0.95 15.69
N THR A 13 -10.85 -1.84 14.77
CA THR A 13 -10.67 -3.28 14.94
C THR A 13 -9.21 -3.67 14.82
N GLN A 14 -8.85 -4.80 15.44
CA GLN A 14 -7.52 -5.36 15.27
C GLN A 14 -7.25 -5.78 13.83
N LEU A 15 -8.27 -6.29 13.11
CA LEU A 15 -8.12 -6.62 11.69
C LEU A 15 -7.70 -5.43 10.83
N SER A 16 -8.24 -4.23 11.09
CA SER A 16 -7.82 -3.04 10.33
C SER A 16 -6.34 -2.73 10.54
N LYS A 17 -5.84 -2.86 11.78
CA LYS A 17 -4.41 -2.69 12.10
C LYS A 17 -3.56 -3.77 11.44
N ASP A 18 -4.06 -5.01 11.40
CA ASP A 18 -3.38 -6.14 10.77
C ASP A 18 -3.25 -5.97 9.26
N ILE A 19 -4.28 -5.42 8.61
CA ILE A 19 -4.25 -5.06 7.18
C ILE A 19 -3.24 -3.95 6.92
N GLU A 20 -3.21 -2.91 7.75
CA GLU A 20 -2.22 -1.82 7.64
C GLU A 20 -0.78 -2.35 7.77
N LEU A 21 -0.53 -3.20 8.77
CA LEU A 21 0.79 -3.78 8.99
C LEU A 21 1.17 -4.79 7.90
N ALA A 22 0.21 -5.56 7.38
CA ALA A 22 0.44 -6.43 6.23
C ALA A 22 0.83 -5.64 4.98
N LEU A 23 0.17 -4.51 4.73
CA LEU A 23 0.52 -3.60 3.65
C LEU A 23 1.94 -3.03 3.85
N HIS A 24 2.27 -2.59 5.07
CA HIS A 24 3.63 -2.17 5.42
C HIS A 24 4.68 -3.26 5.11
N ASN A 25 4.42 -4.51 5.49
CA ASN A 25 5.33 -5.63 5.22
C ASN A 25 5.53 -5.86 3.73
N LEU A 26 4.46 -5.84 2.94
CA LEU A 26 4.54 -5.98 1.47
C LEU A 26 5.38 -4.86 0.84
N LEU A 27 5.12 -3.61 1.25
CA LEU A 27 5.89 -2.44 0.79
C LEU A 27 7.37 -2.55 1.18
N THR A 28 7.66 -3.06 2.38
CA THR A 28 9.02 -3.32 2.86
C THR A 28 9.72 -4.40 2.04
N LYS A 29 9.06 -5.51 1.74
CA LYS A 29 9.64 -6.56 0.87
C LYS A 29 9.99 -6.02 -0.52
N LYS A 30 9.13 -5.17 -1.08
CA LYS A 30 9.37 -4.52 -2.37
C LYS A 30 10.53 -3.53 -2.28
N ARG A 31 10.59 -2.73 -1.22
CA ARG A 31 11.74 -1.87 -0.92
C ARG A 31 13.03 -2.68 -0.91
N ASP A 32 13.09 -3.77 -0.17
CA ASP A 32 14.33 -4.55 0.01
C ASP A 32 14.76 -5.22 -1.30
N THR A 33 13.81 -5.56 -2.16
CA THR A 33 14.09 -6.14 -3.50
C THR A 33 14.64 -5.10 -4.48
N PHE A 34 14.19 -3.85 -4.40
CA PHE A 34 14.47 -2.82 -5.40
C PHE A 34 15.29 -1.63 -4.86
N SER A 35 15.74 -1.71 -3.62
CA SER A 35 16.60 -0.68 -3.04
C SER A 35 17.97 -0.69 -3.74
N PRO A 36 18.60 0.48 -3.89
CA PRO A 36 19.98 0.58 -4.34
C PRO A 36 20.94 -0.33 -3.54
N PRO A 37 22.05 -0.79 -4.16
CA PRO A 37 23.09 -1.54 -3.46
C PRO A 37 23.61 -0.81 -2.21
N HIS A 38 23.98 -1.57 -1.18
CA HIS A 38 24.49 -1.06 0.11
C HIS A 38 23.51 -0.21 0.92
N SER A 39 22.22 -0.36 0.66
CA SER A 39 21.23 0.37 1.42
C SER A 39 21.06 -0.19 2.84
N SER A 40 20.83 0.71 3.80
CA SER A 40 20.50 0.33 5.18
C SER A 40 18.98 0.21 5.36
N PRO A 41 18.49 -0.60 6.32
CA PRO A 41 17.07 -0.66 6.65
C PRO A 41 16.46 0.68 7.08
N ALA A 42 17.30 1.59 7.61
CA ALA A 42 16.93 2.96 8.01
C ALA A 42 17.02 3.95 6.84
N GLN A 43 17.57 3.55 5.69
CA GLN A 43 17.73 4.41 4.54
C GLN A 43 16.36 4.79 3.98
N ARG A 44 16.21 6.08 3.71
CA ARG A 44 15.02 6.62 3.06
C ARG A 44 15.23 6.70 1.57
N TYR A 45 14.16 6.50 0.84
CA TYR A 45 14.16 6.58 -0.60
C TYR A 45 13.16 7.62 -1.05
N TYR A 46 13.32 8.10 -2.26
CA TYR A 46 12.24 8.75 -2.98
C TYR A 46 12.01 7.99 -4.28
N ALA A 47 10.76 8.01 -4.74
CA ALA A 47 10.41 7.50 -6.05
C ALA A 47 10.98 8.43 -7.13
N SER A 48 11.90 7.92 -7.93
CA SER A 48 12.33 8.57 -9.18
C SER A 48 11.66 7.88 -10.36
N PHE A 49 11.18 8.64 -11.34
CA PHE A 49 10.44 8.11 -12.49
C PHE A 49 11.33 8.04 -13.72
N SER A 50 11.14 7.01 -14.54
CA SER A 50 11.84 6.88 -15.83
C SER A 50 11.53 8.07 -16.72
N ARG A 51 12.57 8.65 -17.32
CA ARG A 51 12.47 9.45 -18.56
C ARG A 51 12.22 8.52 -19.77
N PRO A 52 11.74 9.02 -20.93
CA PRO A 52 11.47 8.22 -22.13
C PRO A 52 12.65 7.30 -22.54
N PRO A 53 12.39 6.26 -23.36
CA PRO A 53 13.41 5.27 -23.74
C PRO A 53 14.59 6.00 -24.39
N ASN A 54 15.81 5.73 -23.87
CA ASN A 54 17.13 6.30 -24.22
C ASN A 54 17.74 7.32 -23.24
N CYS A 55 17.08 7.65 -22.11
CA CYS A 55 17.73 8.45 -21.07
C CYS A 55 18.48 7.59 -20.06
N SER A 56 19.70 8.00 -19.69
CA SER A 56 20.46 7.37 -18.61
C SER A 56 19.72 7.56 -17.27
N TRP A 57 19.76 6.53 -16.43
CA TRP A 57 19.17 6.56 -15.10
C TRP A 57 20.04 7.30 -14.07
N ASP A 58 21.27 7.65 -14.45
CA ASP A 58 22.34 8.14 -13.59
C ASP A 58 22.47 9.65 -13.61
N ASP A 59 21.75 10.32 -14.49
CA ASP A 59 21.60 11.77 -14.42
C ASP A 59 20.75 12.10 -13.18
N ASP A 60 21.41 12.61 -12.15
CA ASP A 60 20.81 13.25 -10.98
C ASP A 60 20.12 14.55 -11.38
N SER A 61 19.11 14.45 -12.26
CA SER A 61 18.19 15.56 -12.46
C SER A 61 17.29 15.63 -11.24
N ASP A 62 17.80 16.34 -10.24
CA ASP A 62 17.06 16.79 -9.06
C ASP A 62 15.90 17.73 -9.41
N THR A 63 15.84 18.19 -10.65
CA THR A 63 14.70 18.83 -11.27
C THR A 63 13.63 17.79 -11.57
N TYR A 64 12.49 17.91 -10.89
CA TYR A 64 11.23 17.86 -11.64
C TYR A 64 11.41 18.92 -12.74
N ALA A 65 11.84 18.50 -13.93
CA ALA A 65 12.01 19.42 -15.03
C ALA A 65 10.62 19.95 -15.34
N ASP A 66 10.44 21.22 -15.00
CA ASP A 66 9.32 22.04 -15.39
C ASP A 66 8.98 21.77 -16.84
N GLU A 67 7.71 21.37 -17.03
CA GLU A 67 6.79 21.68 -18.12
C GLU A 67 7.19 21.48 -19.60
N GLU A 68 8.45 21.24 -19.96
CA GLU A 68 8.86 21.35 -21.37
C GLU A 68 9.05 19.98 -22.06
N TYR A 69 9.38 18.90 -21.33
CA TYR A 69 9.52 17.56 -21.93
C TYR A 69 9.13 16.40 -20.99
N GLY A 70 7.89 15.90 -21.16
CA GLY A 70 7.57 14.48 -20.93
C GLY A 70 6.77 14.16 -19.65
N ARG A 71 5.44 14.06 -19.80
CA ARG A 71 4.46 13.67 -18.76
C ARG A 71 4.99 12.55 -17.85
N LYS A 72 4.90 12.75 -16.52
CA LYS A 72 5.01 11.68 -15.52
C LYS A 72 4.20 10.47 -16.00
N PRO A 73 4.75 9.23 -15.97
CA PRO A 73 3.97 8.04 -16.28
C PRO A 73 2.70 8.05 -15.42
N ARG A 74 1.53 7.83 -16.02
CA ARG A 74 0.26 7.96 -15.29
C ARG A 74 0.12 6.97 -14.12
N CYS A 75 0.66 5.77 -14.29
CA CYS A 75 0.78 4.75 -13.25
C CYS A 75 2.21 4.24 -13.21
N PRO A 76 3.13 4.95 -12.53
CA PRO A 76 4.52 4.54 -12.45
C PRO A 76 4.65 3.24 -11.64
N ILE A 77 5.52 2.34 -12.08
CA ILE A 77 5.71 1.00 -11.50
C ILE A 77 7.19 0.79 -11.14
N LEU A 78 7.44 0.37 -9.91
CA LEU A 78 8.76 0.10 -9.37
C LEU A 78 9.47 -1.01 -10.17
N GLY A 79 10.71 -0.76 -10.57
CA GLY A 79 11.51 -1.65 -11.42
C GLY A 79 11.18 -1.58 -12.91
N LYS A 80 10.20 -0.78 -13.34
CA LYS A 80 9.85 -0.58 -14.75
C LYS A 80 9.97 0.89 -15.15
N THR A 81 9.10 1.72 -14.59
CA THR A 81 8.99 3.17 -14.88
C THR A 81 9.24 4.03 -13.63
N MET A 82 9.62 3.38 -12.53
CA MET A 82 9.98 4.00 -11.26
C MET A 82 11.14 3.21 -10.64
N LYS A 83 12.08 3.89 -9.99
CA LYS A 83 13.13 3.28 -9.18
C LYS A 83 13.31 4.05 -7.87
N PHE A 84 13.79 3.36 -6.84
CA PHE A 84 14.21 4.03 -5.62
C PHE A 84 15.58 4.69 -5.83
N LYS A 85 15.68 5.96 -5.43
CA LYS A 85 16.96 6.64 -5.21
C LYS A 85 17.12 6.92 -3.72
N ILE A 86 18.35 6.86 -3.23
CA ILE A 86 18.66 7.17 -1.84
C ILE A 86 18.33 8.64 -1.60
N CYS A 87 17.52 8.92 -0.58
CA CYS A 87 17.37 10.27 -0.07
C CYS A 87 18.52 10.57 0.89
N GLN A 88 19.44 11.46 0.47
CA GLN A 88 20.58 11.92 1.27
C GLN A 88 20.27 13.16 2.12
N ARG A 89 19.04 13.69 2.05
CA ARG A 89 18.67 14.91 2.78
C ARG A 89 18.36 14.62 4.24
N ASP A 90 18.55 15.63 5.07
CA ASP A 90 18.09 15.60 6.45
C ASP A 90 16.56 15.63 6.53
N HIS A 91 16.03 14.88 7.50
CA HIS A 91 14.60 14.80 7.74
C HIS A 91 14.32 15.04 9.23
N PRO A 92 14.23 16.31 9.66
CA PRO A 92 14.13 16.66 11.07
C PRO A 92 12.92 16.00 11.77
N ASP A 93 11.81 15.84 11.06
CA ASP A 93 10.57 15.25 11.61
C ASP A 93 10.37 13.77 11.27
N GLY A 94 11.36 13.16 10.63
CA GLY A 94 11.31 11.72 10.40
C GLY A 94 10.41 11.23 9.25
N GLU A 95 9.63 12.11 8.60
CA GLU A 95 8.59 11.67 7.65
C GLU A 95 8.67 12.30 6.25
N ALA A 96 9.15 13.54 6.10
CA ALA A 96 9.10 14.24 4.82
C ALA A 96 10.40 14.99 4.48
N CYS A 97 10.62 15.14 3.17
CA CYS A 97 11.58 16.06 2.57
C CYS A 97 10.82 17.31 2.14
N ALA A 98 11.41 18.51 2.22
CA ALA A 98 10.72 19.77 1.93
C ALA A 98 10.16 19.87 0.49
N ASP A 99 10.77 19.17 -0.47
CA ASP A 99 10.48 19.24 -1.90
C ASP A 99 10.26 17.86 -2.55
N ARG A 100 10.24 16.77 -1.77
CA ARG A 100 10.14 15.40 -2.27
C ARG A 100 9.23 14.53 -1.42
N VAL A 101 8.47 13.67 -2.10
CA VAL A 101 7.73 12.59 -1.46
C VAL A 101 8.72 11.45 -1.20
N CYS A 102 9.21 11.41 0.03
CA CYS A 102 10.14 10.38 0.51
C CYS A 102 9.32 9.14 0.91
N PHE A 103 9.61 8.00 0.26
CA PHE A 103 8.94 6.73 0.46
C PHE A 103 9.38 6.10 1.78
N ILE A 104 8.42 5.91 2.67
CA ILE A 104 8.60 5.27 3.97
C ILE A 104 7.48 4.22 4.09
N PRO A 105 7.79 2.90 4.05
CA PRO A 105 6.77 1.86 3.96
C PRO A 105 5.64 1.98 4.99
N ASN A 106 5.98 2.34 6.24
CA ASN A 106 5.00 2.54 7.31
C ASN A 106 4.11 3.76 7.08
N ALA A 107 4.70 4.92 6.76
CA ALA A 107 3.95 6.15 6.52
C ALA A 107 3.04 6.02 5.29
N SER A 108 3.54 5.41 4.21
CA SER A 108 2.76 5.18 2.99
C SER A 108 1.58 4.23 3.23
N ALA A 109 1.79 3.12 3.96
CA ALA A 109 0.70 2.20 4.32
C ALA A 109 -0.37 2.87 5.20
N ARG A 110 0.06 3.58 6.24
CA ARG A 110 -0.83 4.28 7.17
C ARG A 110 -1.64 5.37 6.49
N LYS A 111 -0.99 6.21 5.67
CA LYS A 111 -1.64 7.25 4.87
C LYS A 111 -2.71 6.65 3.96
N TYR A 112 -2.35 5.59 3.23
CA TYR A 112 -3.28 4.90 2.34
C TYR A 112 -4.51 4.36 3.08
N MET A 113 -4.30 3.67 4.20
CA MET A 113 -5.40 3.12 5.01
C MET A 113 -6.27 4.23 5.62
N LEU A 114 -5.67 5.31 6.12
CA LEU A 114 -6.41 6.45 6.68
C LEU A 114 -7.29 7.13 5.62
N ASP A 115 -6.74 7.38 4.43
CA ASP A 115 -7.46 7.96 3.31
C ASP A 115 -8.63 7.07 2.89
N PHE A 116 -8.40 5.76 2.78
CA PHE A 116 -9.45 4.78 2.47
C PHE A 116 -10.56 4.77 3.53
N MET A 117 -10.21 4.77 4.82
CA MET A 117 -11.23 4.73 5.89
C MET A 117 -12.07 6.01 5.90
N THR A 118 -11.44 7.15 5.63
CA THR A 118 -12.08 8.47 5.62
C THR A 118 -12.98 8.65 4.40
N ASN A 119 -12.43 8.44 3.20
CA ASN A 119 -13.10 8.77 1.95
C ASN A 119 -13.86 7.57 1.34
N GLY A 120 -13.59 6.36 1.82
CA GLY A 120 -14.06 5.12 1.22
C GLY A 120 -13.19 4.67 0.05
N PRO A 121 -13.60 3.60 -0.65
CA PRO A 121 -12.93 3.17 -1.87
C PRO A 121 -12.99 4.27 -2.92
N ARG A 122 -11.85 4.62 -3.52
CA ARG A 122 -11.78 5.56 -4.64
C ARG A 122 -12.37 4.96 -5.91
N GLN A 123 -12.41 3.64 -5.97
CA GLN A 123 -13.11 2.87 -6.99
C GLN A 123 -13.60 1.54 -6.39
N SER A 124 -14.68 0.99 -6.93
CA SER A 124 -15.24 -0.27 -6.44
C SER A 124 -15.59 -1.17 -7.61
N GLN A 125 -14.65 -2.02 -8.02
CA GLN A 125 -14.97 -3.16 -8.87
C GLN A 125 -15.37 -4.36 -8.02
N SER A 126 -16.34 -5.14 -8.50
CA SER A 126 -16.89 -6.26 -7.75
C SER A 126 -15.91 -7.42 -7.62
N LEU A 127 -15.45 -7.67 -6.40
CA LEU A 127 -14.72 -8.89 -6.01
C LEU A 127 -15.62 -9.93 -5.34
N ASN A 128 -16.89 -10.04 -5.75
CA ASN A 128 -17.89 -10.90 -5.10
C ASN A 128 -17.48 -12.37 -4.94
N ARG A 129 -16.68 -12.91 -5.86
CA ARG A 129 -16.12 -14.28 -5.77
C ARG A 129 -15.25 -14.51 -4.54
N LEU A 130 -14.65 -13.44 -4.01
CA LEU A 130 -13.79 -13.47 -2.82
C LEU A 130 -14.57 -13.27 -1.50
N ARG A 131 -15.91 -13.10 -1.56
CA ARG A 131 -16.75 -12.95 -0.35
C ARG A 131 -16.54 -14.03 0.70
N PRO A 132 -16.52 -15.34 0.35
CA PRO A 132 -16.32 -16.37 1.36
C PRO A 132 -14.97 -16.28 2.08
N MET A 133 -13.95 -15.75 1.39
CA MET A 133 -12.63 -15.51 1.97
C MET A 133 -12.66 -14.30 2.91
N ALA A 134 -13.19 -13.15 2.47
CA ALA A 134 -13.29 -11.95 3.31
C ALA A 134 -14.17 -12.19 4.55
N TYR A 135 -15.22 -12.99 4.41
CA TYR A 135 -16.06 -13.41 5.54
C TYR A 135 -15.27 -14.25 6.56
N ARG A 136 -14.50 -15.23 6.08
CA ARG A 136 -13.65 -16.05 6.95
C ARG A 136 -12.57 -15.22 7.64
N LEU A 137 -11.96 -14.26 6.92
CA LEU A 137 -10.97 -13.37 7.49
C LEU A 137 -11.55 -12.57 8.66
N VAL A 138 -12.66 -11.86 8.43
CA VAL A 138 -13.31 -11.05 9.47
C VAL A 138 -13.70 -11.91 10.66
N ARG A 139 -14.31 -13.07 10.42
CA ARG A 139 -14.73 -13.98 11.49
C ARG A 139 -13.58 -14.57 12.30
N SER A 140 -12.41 -14.76 11.69
CA SER A 140 -11.24 -15.35 12.35
C SER A 140 -10.30 -14.31 12.95
N SER A 141 -10.42 -13.04 12.57
CA SER A 141 -9.51 -11.98 13.01
C SER A 141 -9.67 -11.60 14.48
N ASP A 142 -10.89 -11.68 15.00
CA ASP A 142 -11.22 -11.30 16.38
C ASP A 142 -12.57 -11.94 16.79
N SER A 143 -12.62 -12.55 17.98
CA SER A 143 -13.85 -13.12 18.55
C SER A 143 -14.88 -12.04 18.92
N ASP A 144 -14.42 -10.80 19.13
CA ASP A 144 -15.20 -9.74 19.71
C ASP A 144 -15.95 -8.91 18.66
N ILE A 145 -15.75 -9.20 17.36
CA ILE A 145 -16.51 -8.57 16.28
C ILE A 145 -17.97 -9.05 16.37
N PRO A 146 -18.94 -8.14 16.63
CA PRO A 146 -20.34 -8.53 16.71
C PRO A 146 -20.83 -9.15 15.40
N SER A 147 -21.61 -10.23 15.48
CA SER A 147 -22.12 -10.96 14.31
C SER A 147 -22.82 -10.06 13.28
N LYS A 148 -23.54 -9.04 13.76
CA LYS A 148 -24.19 -8.01 12.93
C LYS A 148 -23.22 -7.19 12.07
N ASN A 149 -21.97 -7.04 12.51
CA ASN A 149 -20.94 -6.25 11.82
C ASN A 149 -20.14 -7.08 10.80
N ILE A 150 -20.11 -8.42 10.93
CA ILE A 150 -19.28 -9.28 10.08
C ILE A 150 -19.55 -9.00 8.59
N LYS A 151 -20.82 -8.95 8.19
CA LYS A 151 -21.21 -8.72 6.79
C LYS A 151 -20.73 -7.35 6.26
N ALA A 152 -20.79 -6.31 7.09
CA ALA A 152 -20.34 -4.97 6.72
C ALA A 152 -18.81 -4.94 6.62
N PHE A 153 -18.11 -5.50 7.60
CA PHE A 153 -16.64 -5.55 7.63
C PHE A 153 -16.07 -6.40 6.50
N SER A 154 -16.72 -7.51 6.13
CA SER A 154 -16.29 -8.30 4.97
C SER A 154 -16.42 -7.53 3.66
N ARG A 155 -17.40 -6.62 3.55
CA ARG A 155 -17.49 -5.72 2.40
C ARG A 155 -16.36 -4.71 2.41
N ILE A 156 -16.03 -4.12 3.56
CA ILE A 156 -14.89 -3.20 3.70
C ILE A 156 -13.59 -3.88 3.26
N VAL A 157 -13.34 -5.11 3.71
CA VAL A 157 -12.15 -5.89 3.30
C VAL A 157 -12.10 -6.08 1.79
N LEU A 158 -13.23 -6.43 1.16
CA LEU A 158 -13.31 -6.56 -0.30
C LEU A 158 -13.09 -5.22 -1.01
N ASP A 159 -13.62 -4.13 -0.47
CA ASP A 159 -13.46 -2.79 -1.02
C ASP A 159 -11.98 -2.36 -0.93
N ILE A 160 -11.26 -2.70 0.15
CA ILE A 160 -9.80 -2.48 0.27
C ILE A 160 -9.04 -3.25 -0.82
N PHE A 161 -9.32 -4.54 -0.99
CA PHE A 161 -8.66 -5.35 -2.02
C PHE A 161 -8.98 -4.87 -3.44
N SER A 162 -10.20 -4.38 -3.65
CA SER A 162 -10.61 -3.79 -4.92
C SER A 162 -9.89 -2.47 -5.19
N ASP A 163 -9.80 -1.58 -4.20
CA ASP A 163 -9.10 -0.29 -4.32
C ASP A 163 -7.62 -0.52 -4.65
N LEU A 164 -6.96 -1.43 -3.92
CA LEU A 164 -5.54 -1.77 -4.12
C LEU A 164 -5.25 -2.39 -5.49
N TYR A 165 -6.17 -3.17 -6.06
CA TYR A 165 -5.89 -3.90 -7.30
C TYR A 165 -6.25 -3.09 -8.55
N TYR A 166 -7.40 -2.42 -8.55
CA TYR A 166 -7.98 -1.87 -9.77
C TYR A 166 -7.54 -0.43 -10.09
N ALA A 167 -6.55 0.12 -9.37
CA ALA A 167 -6.23 1.56 -9.42
C ALA A 167 -6.00 2.05 -10.84
N ASP A 168 -6.78 3.05 -11.21
CA ASP A 168 -6.69 3.74 -12.48
C ASP A 168 -5.79 4.98 -12.38
N ASP A 169 -5.65 5.72 -13.48
CA ASP A 169 -4.78 6.90 -13.57
C ASP A 169 -5.15 8.01 -12.56
N GLN A 170 -6.40 8.06 -12.07
CA GLN A 170 -6.87 9.11 -11.15
C GLN A 170 -6.72 8.69 -9.68
N THR A 171 -6.75 7.38 -9.42
CA THR A 171 -6.74 6.78 -8.09
C THR A 171 -5.38 6.16 -7.72
N TRP A 172 -4.41 6.21 -8.66
CA TRP A 172 -3.08 5.65 -8.50
C TRP A 172 -2.22 6.39 -7.47
N ASP A 173 -2.05 5.76 -6.31
CA ASP A 173 -0.98 6.07 -5.36
C ASP A 173 0.36 5.43 -5.79
N PRO A 174 1.40 6.20 -6.16
CA PRO A 174 2.70 5.68 -6.55
C PRO A 174 3.47 5.00 -5.39
N GLU A 175 3.23 5.41 -4.14
CA GLU A 175 3.89 4.84 -2.96
C GLU A 175 3.33 3.47 -2.59
N VAL A 176 2.09 3.18 -3.01
CA VAL A 176 1.42 1.90 -2.75
C VAL A 176 1.29 1.07 -4.03
N HIS A 177 0.48 1.50 -4.99
CA HIS A 177 0.22 0.75 -6.22
C HIS A 177 1.47 0.60 -7.09
N GLY A 178 2.26 1.69 -7.17
CA GLY A 178 3.52 1.71 -7.92
C GLY A 178 4.56 0.74 -7.35
N VAL A 179 4.64 0.64 -6.02
CA VAL A 179 5.57 -0.25 -5.32
C VAL A 179 5.12 -1.71 -5.35
N LEU A 180 3.82 -1.97 -5.19
CA LEU A 180 3.26 -3.32 -5.22
C LEU A 180 3.34 -3.99 -6.60
N ASP A 181 3.19 -3.21 -7.69
CA ASP A 181 3.16 -3.71 -9.08
C ASP A 181 2.10 -4.81 -9.28
N TRP A 182 0.86 -4.53 -8.88
CA TRP A 182 -0.26 -5.48 -8.99
C TRP A 182 -1.06 -5.35 -10.29
N LYS A 183 -0.98 -4.22 -10.99
CA LYS A 183 -1.78 -3.88 -12.19
C LYS A 183 -1.75 -4.95 -13.30
N HIS A 184 -0.69 -5.76 -13.38
CA HIS A 184 -0.49 -6.77 -14.42
C HIS A 184 -0.41 -8.20 -13.86
N ARG A 185 -0.76 -8.41 -12.58
CA ARG A 185 -0.71 -9.71 -11.92
C ARG A 185 -2.12 -10.28 -11.79
N PRO A 186 -2.30 -11.61 -11.73
CA PRO A 186 -3.59 -12.19 -11.39
C PRO A 186 -4.08 -11.67 -10.03
N VAL A 187 -5.33 -11.22 -9.95
CA VAL A 187 -5.90 -10.66 -8.72
C VAL A 187 -5.91 -11.66 -7.57
N GLU A 188 -6.12 -12.95 -7.87
CA GLU A 188 -6.07 -14.03 -6.88
C GLU A 188 -4.70 -14.07 -6.21
N LYS A 189 -3.62 -13.98 -6.99
CA LYS A 189 -2.26 -13.95 -6.46
C LYS A 189 -2.00 -12.71 -5.60
N CYS A 190 -2.48 -11.55 -6.01
CA CYS A 190 -2.33 -10.32 -5.23
C CYS A 190 -3.08 -10.39 -3.90
N VAL A 191 -4.28 -10.95 -3.92
CA VAL A 191 -5.09 -11.19 -2.73
C VAL A 191 -4.44 -12.23 -1.82
N ASP A 192 -3.90 -13.32 -2.37
CA ASP A 192 -3.19 -14.33 -1.60
C ASP A 192 -1.93 -13.75 -0.92
N ASP A 193 -1.17 -12.91 -1.63
CA ASP A 193 0.03 -12.24 -1.09
C ASP A 193 -0.33 -11.39 0.15
N ILE A 194 -1.39 -10.57 0.09
CA ILE A 194 -1.80 -9.75 1.24
C ILE A 194 -2.46 -10.58 2.35
N MET A 195 -3.24 -11.60 2.00
CA MET A 195 -3.85 -12.50 2.99
C MET A 195 -2.79 -13.26 3.77
N PHE A 196 -1.75 -13.74 3.10
CA PHE A 196 -0.61 -14.38 3.73
C PHE A 196 0.05 -13.46 4.76
N GLU A 197 0.26 -12.19 4.41
CA GLU A 197 0.82 -11.21 5.33
C GLU A 197 -0.11 -10.89 6.51
N ILE A 198 -1.42 -10.75 6.29
CA ILE A 198 -2.39 -10.52 7.37
C ILE A 198 -2.37 -11.68 8.37
N HIS A 199 -2.39 -12.92 7.87
CA HIS A 199 -2.30 -14.10 8.73
C HIS A 199 -0.96 -14.18 9.46
N GLY A 200 0.15 -13.83 8.79
CA GLY A 200 1.48 -13.77 9.42
C GLY A 200 1.59 -12.72 10.52
N VAL A 201 0.99 -11.54 10.33
CA VAL A 201 0.88 -10.49 11.33
C VAL A 201 0.09 -10.98 12.54
N LYS A 202 -1.11 -11.52 12.30
CA LYS A 202 -1.96 -12.06 13.36
C LYS A 202 -1.23 -13.14 14.16
N TRP A 203 -0.62 -14.11 13.48
CA TRP A 203 0.13 -15.19 14.13
C TRP A 203 1.24 -14.64 15.05
N LYS A 204 2.03 -13.67 14.57
CA LYS A 204 3.09 -13.07 15.38
C LYS A 204 2.56 -12.34 16.62
N ARG A 205 1.45 -11.61 16.49
CA ARG A 205 0.80 -10.96 17.64
C ARG A 205 0.33 -12.02 18.63
N ASP A 206 -0.45 -13.00 18.16
CA ASP A 206 -1.03 -14.03 19.02
C ASP A 206 0.10 -14.73 19.80
N MET A 207 1.25 -15.02 19.17
CA MET A 207 2.42 -15.59 19.84
C MET A 207 3.10 -14.66 20.85
N GLN A 208 3.13 -13.35 20.62
CA GLN A 208 3.68 -12.37 21.57
C GLN A 208 2.81 -12.21 22.82
N GLU A 209 1.49 -12.43 22.72
CA GLU A 209 0.58 -12.39 23.87
C GLU A 209 0.72 -13.63 24.78
N TYR A 210 1.36 -14.70 24.31
CA TYR A 210 1.65 -15.93 25.09
C TYR A 210 3.04 -15.97 25.72
N LEU A 211 3.86 -14.92 25.56
CA LEU A 211 5.21 -14.76 26.13
C LEU A 211 5.22 -13.69 27.23
#